data_AF-A0A081SEJ1-F1
#
_entry.id   AF-A0A081SEJ1-F1
#
_cell.length_a   1.000
_cell.length_b   1.000
_cell.length_c   1.000
_cell.angle_alpha   90.00
_cell.angle_beta   90.00
_cell.angle_gamma   90.00
#
_symmetry.space_group_name_H-M   'P 1'
#
loop_
_entity.id
_entity.type
_entity.pdbx_description
1 polymer ?
#
loop_
_entity_poly.entity_id
_entity_poly.type
_entity_poly.pdbx_seq_one_letter_code
_entity_poly.pdbx_strand_id
1 'polypeptide(L)'
;MREHRLIHTLKAQLVIVTGVLALYVWLGRAWLLYTALALGLAFVFLPRVGEWSVKGWFKLAEVLGWINSRVLLSAIYFLVLFPIALLHRIQAKDALTLRRTTAQTLFRTRQHRFQKSDLDKLW
;
A
#
# COMPACT_ATOMS: atom_id res chain seq x y z
N MET A 1 -28.97 7.70 0.55
CA MET A 1 -27.87 7.01 1.28
C MET A 1 -28.05 5.48 1.42
N ARG A 2 -29.28 4.94 1.55
CA ARG A 2 -29.52 3.47 1.62
C ARG A 2 -29.36 2.75 0.27
N GLU A 3 -29.82 3.35 -0.83
CA GLU A 3 -29.80 2.74 -2.17
C GLU A 3 -28.40 2.38 -2.67
N HIS A 4 -27.41 3.25 -2.45
CA HIS A 4 -26.02 2.97 -2.82
C HIS A 4 -25.47 1.72 -2.12
N ARG A 5 -25.85 1.48 -0.85
CA ARG A 5 -25.42 0.31 -0.07
C ARG A 5 -26.03 -0.98 -0.61
N LEU A 6 -27.30 -0.93 -1.03
CA LEU A 6 -28.00 -2.06 -1.63
C LEU A 6 -27.36 -2.48 -2.95
N ILE A 7 -26.98 -1.53 -3.81
CA ILE A 7 -26.34 -1.82 -5.09
C ILE A 7 -25.02 -2.59 -4.90
N HIS A 8 -24.19 -2.20 -3.92
CA HIS A 8 -22.93 -2.90 -3.63
C HIS A 8 -23.16 -4.32 -3.08
N THR A 9 -24.14 -4.50 -2.20
CA THR A 9 -24.50 -5.83 -1.69
C THR A 9 -25.03 -6.74 -2.80
N LEU A 10 -25.90 -6.21 -3.68
CA LEU A 10 -26.44 -6.95 -4.83
C LEU A 10 -25.35 -7.36 -5.82
N LYS A 11 -24.42 -6.45 -6.13
CA LYS A 11 -23.24 -6.76 -6.98
C LYS A 11 -22.39 -7.87 -6.36
N ALA A 12 -22.12 -7.81 -5.07
CA ALA A 12 -21.34 -8.84 -4.38
C ALA A 12 -22.06 -10.20 -4.38
N GLN A 13 -23.37 -10.22 -4.11
CA GLN A 13 -24.19 -11.44 -4.19
C GLN A 13 -24.15 -12.06 -5.59
N LEU A 14 -24.29 -11.23 -6.64
CA LEU A 14 -24.22 -11.69 -8.02
C LEU A 14 -22.84 -12.27 -8.36
N VAL A 15 -21.77 -11.61 -7.93
CA VAL A 15 -20.39 -12.10 -8.14
C VAL A 15 -20.17 -13.44 -7.46
N ILE A 16 -20.69 -13.65 -6.24
CA ILE A 16 -20.59 -14.94 -5.53
C ILE A 16 -21.31 -16.04 -6.30
N VAL A 17 -22.56 -15.81 -6.71
CA VAL A 17 -23.35 -16.81 -7.47
C VAL A 17 -22.69 -17.11 -8.82
N THR A 18 -22.21 -16.08 -9.51
CA THR A 18 -21.50 -16.23 -10.80
C THR A 18 -20.19 -17.01 -10.64
N GLY A 19 -19.45 -16.79 -9.55
CA GLY A 19 -18.23 -17.53 -9.25
C GLY A 19 -18.49 -19.03 -9.04
N VAL A 20 -19.54 -19.40 -8.30
CA VAL A 20 -19.91 -20.82 -8.11
C VAL A 20 -20.39 -21.45 -9.43
N LEU A 21 -21.11 -20.70 -10.27
CA LEU A 21 -21.49 -21.16 -11.60
C LEU A 21 -20.28 -21.35 -12.52
N ALA A 22 -19.30 -20.43 -12.49
CA ALA A 22 -18.05 -20.60 -13.23
C ALA A 22 -17.28 -21.85 -12.77
N LEU A 23 -17.25 -22.12 -11.47
CA LEU A 23 -16.70 -23.36 -10.92
C LEU A 23 -17.48 -24.61 -11.36
N TYR A 24 -18.81 -24.53 -11.48
CA TYR A 24 -19.61 -25.62 -12.07
C TYR A 24 -19.19 -25.90 -13.52
N VAL A 25 -19.02 -24.86 -14.34
CA VAL A 25 -18.58 -25.01 -15.73
C VAL A 25 -17.18 -25.66 -15.80
N TRP A 26 -16.29 -25.34 -14.87
CA TRP A 26 -14.94 -25.89 -14.84
C TRP A 26 -14.86 -27.33 -14.29
N LEU A 27 -15.61 -27.67 -13.23
CA LEU A 27 -15.54 -28.98 -12.56
C LEU A 27 -16.60 -29.99 -13.02
N GLY A 28 -17.68 -29.53 -13.66
CA GLY A 28 -18.79 -30.35 -14.15
C GLY A 28 -19.59 -31.07 -13.05
N ARG A 29 -19.42 -30.71 -11.77
CA ARG A 29 -20.05 -31.42 -10.65
C ARG A 29 -21.47 -30.91 -10.37
N ALA A 30 -22.48 -31.77 -10.49
CA ALA A 30 -23.88 -31.40 -10.32
C ALA A 30 -24.21 -30.74 -8.96
N TRP A 31 -23.51 -31.11 -7.88
CA TRP A 31 -23.72 -30.50 -6.56
C TRP A 31 -23.44 -29.00 -6.55
N LEU A 32 -22.52 -28.51 -7.38
CA LEU A 32 -22.19 -27.08 -7.49
C LEU A 32 -23.38 -26.27 -8.04
N LEU A 33 -24.15 -26.84 -8.96
CA LEU A 33 -25.34 -26.21 -9.52
C LEU A 33 -26.44 -26.05 -8.45
N TYR A 34 -26.68 -27.10 -7.66
CA TYR A 34 -27.63 -27.02 -6.53
C TYR A 34 -27.17 -26.01 -5.48
N THR A 35 -25.87 -25.93 -5.18
CA THR A 35 -25.35 -24.92 -4.25
C THR A 35 -25.48 -23.50 -4.78
N ALA A 36 -25.21 -23.26 -6.07
CA ALA A 36 -25.37 -21.94 -6.68
C ALA A 36 -26.83 -21.49 -6.66
N LEU A 37 -27.76 -22.41 -6.98
CA LEU A 37 -29.19 -22.14 -6.96
C LEU A 37 -29.68 -21.87 -5.52
N ALA A 38 -29.28 -22.69 -4.55
CA ALA A 38 -29.63 -22.52 -3.15
C ALA A 38 -29.08 -21.20 -2.57
N LEU A 39 -27.83 -20.85 -2.88
CA LEU A 39 -27.22 -19.58 -2.49
C LEU A 39 -27.92 -18.38 -3.13
N GLY A 40 -28.23 -18.46 -4.43
CA GLY A 40 -28.98 -17.42 -5.13
C GLY A 40 -30.34 -17.17 -4.51
N LEU A 41 -31.13 -18.23 -4.26
CA LEU A 41 -32.40 -18.10 -3.54
C LEU A 41 -32.20 -17.52 -2.14
N ALA A 42 -31.25 -18.05 -1.36
CA ALA A 42 -31.00 -17.59 0.00
C ALA A 42 -30.67 -16.08 0.06
N PHE A 43 -29.91 -15.56 -0.90
CA PHE A 43 -29.60 -14.13 -0.98
C PHE A 43 -30.80 -13.26 -1.35
N VAL A 44 -31.72 -13.76 -2.17
CA VAL A 44 -32.97 -13.06 -2.52
C VAL A 44 -33.90 -12.97 -1.32
N PHE A 45 -34.08 -14.08 -0.58
CA PHE A 45 -35.01 -14.11 0.56
C PHE A 45 -34.44 -13.47 1.83
N LEU A 46 -33.12 -13.59 2.07
CA LEU A 46 -32.46 -13.06 3.26
C LEU A 46 -31.34 -12.06 2.86
N PRO A 47 -31.67 -10.80 2.54
CA PRO A 47 -30.68 -9.77 2.21
C PRO A 47 -29.69 -9.51 3.37
N ARG A 48 -30.12 -9.75 4.63
CA ARG A 48 -29.27 -9.64 5.82
C ARG A 48 -28.09 -10.62 5.83
N VAL A 49 -28.23 -11.81 5.24
CA VAL A 49 -27.14 -12.80 5.21
C VAL A 49 -26.04 -12.33 4.26
N GLY A 50 -26.41 -11.80 3.10
CA GLY A 50 -25.46 -11.21 2.16
C GLY A 50 -24.64 -10.06 2.79
N GLU A 51 -25.29 -9.21 3.58
CA GLU A 51 -24.59 -8.12 4.27
C GLU A 51 -23.52 -8.61 5.27
N TRP A 52 -23.79 -9.72 5.97
CA TRP A 52 -22.82 -10.31 6.90
C TRP A 52 -21.63 -10.92 6.18
N SER A 53 -21.86 -11.65 5.08
CA SER A 53 -20.79 -12.21 4.26
C SER A 53 -19.89 -11.11 3.67
N VAL A 54 -20.50 -10.03 3.16
CA VAL A 54 -19.76 -8.88 2.61
C VAL A 54 -18.95 -8.18 3.69
N LYS A 55 -19.52 -7.96 4.88
CA LYS A 55 -18.77 -7.38 6.02
C LYS A 55 -17.58 -8.24 6.43
N GLY A 56 -17.77 -9.56 6.51
CA GLY A 56 -16.69 -10.50 6.81
C GLY A 56 -15.57 -10.43 5.77
N TRP A 57 -15.94 -10.42 4.49
CA TRP A 57 -15.00 -10.30 3.38
C TRP A 57 -14.21 -8.99 3.41
N PHE A 58 -14.89 -7.85 3.63
CA PHE A 58 -14.23 -6.55 3.73
C PHE A 58 -13.29 -6.47 4.94
N LYS A 59 -13.65 -7.08 6.07
CA LYS A 59 -12.78 -7.13 7.25
C LYS A 59 -11.51 -7.94 6.96
N LEU A 60 -11.61 -9.05 6.23
CA LEU A 60 -10.45 -9.80 5.76
C LEU A 60 -9.60 -8.95 4.80
N ALA A 61 -10.21 -8.28 3.84
CA ALA A 61 -9.52 -7.42 2.89
C ALA A 61 -8.78 -6.25 3.59
N GLU A 62 -9.38 -5.68 4.64
CA GLU A 62 -8.77 -4.63 5.46
C GLU A 62 -7.53 -5.15 6.20
N VAL A 63 -7.62 -6.31 6.83
CA VAL A 63 -6.47 -6.96 7.49
C VAL A 63 -5.38 -7.26 6.46
N LEU A 64 -5.74 -7.81 5.30
CA LEU A 64 -4.80 -8.10 4.22
C LEU A 64 -4.11 -6.82 3.72
N GLY A 65 -4.89 -5.74 3.54
CA GLY A 65 -4.39 -4.43 3.13
C GLY A 65 -3.45 -3.82 4.14
N TRP A 66 -3.75 -3.96 5.44
CA TRP A 66 -2.89 -3.49 6.53
C TRP A 66 -1.55 -4.23 6.56
N ILE A 67 -1.57 -5.56 6.37
CA ILE A 67 -0.34 -6.36 6.25
C ILE A 67 0.44 -5.94 4.99
N ASN A 68 -0.24 -5.87 3.84
CA ASN A 68 0.38 -5.56 2.56
C ASN A 68 1.05 -4.18 2.56
N SER A 69 0.41 -3.16 3.13
CA SER A 69 1.00 -1.82 3.22
C SER A 69 2.34 -1.82 3.97
N ARG A 70 2.40 -2.56 5.10
CA ARG A 70 3.63 -2.70 5.89
C ARG A 70 4.70 -3.49 5.14
N VAL A 71 4.31 -4.64 4.57
CA VAL A 71 5.23 -5.51 3.82
C VAL A 71 5.80 -4.77 2.62
N LEU A 72 4.96 -4.08 1.84
CA LEU A 72 5.39 -3.34 0.65
C LEU A 72 6.33 -2.20 1.02
N LEU A 73 6.00 -1.43 2.07
CA LEU A 73 6.87 -0.33 2.52
C LEU A 73 8.23 -0.87 3.02
N SER A 74 8.22 -1.94 3.82
CA SER A 74 9.44 -2.60 4.27
C SER A 74 10.25 -3.15 3.10
N ALA A 75 9.61 -3.79 2.13
CA ALA A 75 10.27 -4.33 0.95
C ALA A 75 10.92 -3.22 0.12
N ILE A 76 10.21 -2.12 -0.16
CA ILE A 76 10.77 -0.95 -0.86
C ILE A 76 11.95 -0.36 -0.08
N TYR A 77 11.82 -0.23 1.24
CA TYR A 77 12.90 0.27 2.07
C TYR A 77 14.15 -0.62 1.95
N PHE A 78 14.02 -1.93 2.14
CA PHE A 78 15.18 -2.83 2.15
C PHE A 78 15.76 -3.12 0.75
N LEU A 79 14.92 -3.18 -0.29
CA LEU A 79 15.36 -3.52 -1.65
C LEU A 79 15.84 -2.31 -2.44
N VAL A 80 15.33 -1.11 -2.15
CA VAL A 80 15.62 0.09 -2.94
C VAL A 80 16.32 1.15 -2.08
N LEU A 81 15.68 1.66 -1.03
CA LEU A 81 16.22 2.80 -0.28
C LEU A 81 17.50 2.44 0.50
N PHE A 82 17.53 1.28 1.14
CA PHE A 82 18.64 0.81 1.95
C PHE A 82 19.94 0.62 1.13
N PRO A 83 19.94 -0.09 -0.02
CA PRO A 83 21.15 -0.21 -0.82
C PRO A 83 21.60 1.15 -1.39
N ILE A 84 20.66 2.02 -1.80
CA ILE A 84 21.00 3.37 -2.25
C ILE A 84 21.68 4.16 -1.12
N ALA A 85 21.13 4.12 0.09
CA ALA A 85 21.70 4.79 1.25
C ALA A 85 23.08 4.22 1.62
N LEU A 86 23.28 2.91 1.50
CA LEU A 86 24.56 2.26 1.74
C LEU A 86 25.61 2.67 0.71
N LEU A 87 25.26 2.66 -0.58
CA LEU A 87 26.13 3.15 -1.66
C LEU A 87 26.51 4.61 -1.44
N HIS A 88 25.53 5.45 -1.11
CA HIS A 88 25.77 6.85 -0.77
C HIS A 88 26.68 6.98 0.45
N ARG A 89 26.52 6.16 1.49
CA ARG A 89 27.38 6.19 2.68
C ARG A 89 28.84 5.83 2.38
N ILE A 90 29.08 4.97 1.39
CA ILE A 90 30.43 4.58 0.95
C ILE A 90 31.05 5.67 0.06
N GLN A 91 30.27 6.26 -0.84
CA GLN A 91 30.76 7.24 -1.82
C GLN A 91 30.81 8.68 -1.29
N ALA A 92 29.92 9.05 -0.37
CA ALA A 92 29.85 10.39 0.17
C ALA A 92 31.10 10.67 1.02
N LYS A 93 32.05 11.41 0.44
CA LYS A 93 33.02 12.18 1.22
C LYS A 93 32.23 13.04 2.18
N ASP A 94 32.69 13.07 3.43
CA ASP A 94 32.03 13.67 4.58
C ASP A 94 31.58 15.14 4.34
N ALA A 95 30.46 15.31 3.66
CA ALA A 95 30.00 16.60 3.14
C ALA A 95 29.59 17.54 4.28
N LEU A 96 29.18 16.96 5.41
CA LEU A 96 28.80 17.68 6.61
C LEU A 96 29.93 17.77 7.64
N THR A 97 31.14 17.28 7.31
CA THR A 97 32.29 17.24 8.24
C THR A 97 31.90 16.64 9.60
N LEU A 98 31.05 15.61 9.59
CA LEU A 98 30.49 14.95 10.77
C LEU A 98 31.48 14.00 11.43
N ARG A 99 32.49 13.52 10.70
CA ARG A 99 33.60 12.78 11.28
C ARG A 99 34.49 13.75 12.04
N ARG A 100 34.91 13.31 13.23
CA ARG A 100 35.70 14.08 14.19
C ARG A 100 36.91 14.71 13.51
N THR A 101 36.76 15.98 13.13
CA THR A 101 37.86 16.82 12.70
C THR A 101 38.63 17.24 13.94
N THR A 102 39.96 17.24 13.87
CA THR A 102 40.85 17.67 14.98
C THR A 102 40.68 19.16 15.33
N ALA A 103 39.90 19.92 14.56
CA ALA A 103 39.65 21.34 14.76
C ALA A 103 38.53 21.58 15.78
N GLN A 104 38.72 22.56 16.66
CA GLN A 104 37.78 22.97 17.70
C GLN A 104 36.51 23.66 17.16
N THR A 105 36.49 24.03 15.87
CA THR A 105 35.41 24.83 15.28
C THR A 105 35.13 24.37 13.84
N LEU A 106 33.87 24.48 13.42
CA LEU A 106 33.43 24.25 12.03
C LEU A 106 33.71 25.45 11.11
N PHE A 107 34.08 26.60 11.67
CA PHE A 107 34.40 27.79 10.89
C PHE A 107 35.72 27.59 10.13
N ARG A 108 35.70 27.91 8.83
CA ARG A 108 36.89 27.95 7.98
C ARG A 108 37.31 29.40 7.79
N THR A 109 38.54 29.73 8.15
CA THR A 109 39.10 31.06 7.92
C THR A 109 39.29 31.28 6.41
N ARG A 110 38.45 32.12 5.79
CA ARG A 110 38.58 32.49 4.38
C ARG A 110 39.51 33.70 4.23
N GLN A 111 40.80 33.45 4.00
CA GLN A 111 41.74 34.51 3.61
C GLN A 111 41.64 34.79 2.10
N HIS A 112 40.58 35.49 1.69
CA HIS A 112 40.42 35.97 0.32
C HIS A 112 40.32 37.50 0.31
N ARG A 113 40.84 38.13 -0.75
CA ARG A 113 40.80 39.58 -0.91
C ARG A 113 39.41 39.94 -1.45
N PHE A 114 38.65 40.70 -0.67
CA PHE A 114 37.29 41.11 -1.03
C PHE A 114 37.28 41.84 -2.37
N GLN A 115 36.44 41.38 -3.30
CA GLN A 115 36.22 42.02 -4.59
C GLN A 115 34.85 42.69 -4.62
N LYS A 116 34.67 43.64 -5.53
CA LYS A 116 33.43 44.42 -5.64
C LYS A 116 32.21 43.51 -5.88
N SER A 117 32.39 42.39 -6.57
CA SER A 117 31.37 41.37 -6.82
C SER A 117 30.87 40.65 -5.56
N ASP A 118 31.66 40.61 -4.49
CA ASP A 118 31.28 39.95 -3.23
C ASP A 118 30.27 40.79 -2.42
N LEU A 119 30.12 42.08 -2.76
CA LEU A 119 29.21 43.02 -2.12
C LEU A 119 27.85 43.12 -2.83
N ASP A 120 27.71 42.52 -4.02
CA ASP A 120 26.47 42.59 -4.81
C ASP A 120 25.35 41.73 -4.21
N LYS A 121 25.67 40.77 -3.33
CA LYS A 121 24.70 39.92 -2.62
C LYS A 121 25.08 39.78 -1.14
N LEU A 122 24.66 40.77 -0.35
CA LEU A 122 24.88 40.82 1.10
C LEU A 122 23.86 40.01 1.92
N TRP A 123 22.86 39.39 1.27
CA TRP A 123 21.76 38.65 1.88
C TRP A 123 21.59 37.26 1.26
#